data_AF-X1CTX1-F1
#
_entry.id   AF-X1CTX1-F1
#
_cell.length_a   1.000
_cell.length_b   1.000
_cell.length_c   1.000
_cell.angle_alpha   90.00
_cell.angle_beta   90.00
_cell.angle_gamma   90.00
#
_symmetry.space_group_name_H-M   'P 1'
#
loop_
_entity.id
_entity.type
_entity.pdbx_description
1 polymer ?
#
loop_
_entity_poly.entity_id
_entity_poly.type
_entity_poly.pdbx_seq_one_letter_code
_entity_poly.pdbx_strand_id
1 'polypeptide(L)'
;WQGVTKIYDFLSDDKSEFKNYKKSKFYTAEEVYELEPEFKREGLQGGAIYYDTNIDDARLTIEILKEAIIRGTDSINYCKAIEYTKNDGKIVGIKCKDLESNSDFEVRASLVINATGIWTDSLIESYPDTIPKPLVRPTKGVHLLYKRENIGNNMANGLYSKIDNRFFFVIPRNKKYTLVGTTDTDYQGDLANVPILYF
;
A
#
# COMPACT_ATOMS: atom_id res chain seq x y z
N TRP A 1 -7.61 -7.54 22.17
CA TRP A 1 -6.21 -7.19 21.83
C TRP A 1 -5.19 -8.21 22.35
N GLN A 2 -5.26 -8.65 23.61
CA GLN A 2 -4.36 -9.69 24.19
C GLN A 2 -4.16 -10.94 23.34
N GLY A 3 -5.22 -11.70 23.10
CA GLY A 3 -5.13 -12.91 22.27
C GLY A 3 -4.64 -12.61 20.84
N VAL A 4 -5.09 -11.51 20.23
CA VAL A 4 -4.78 -11.16 18.83
C VAL A 4 -3.28 -10.97 18.61
N THR A 5 -2.62 -10.17 19.44
CA THR A 5 -1.16 -9.94 19.30
C THR A 5 -0.32 -11.18 19.62
N LYS A 6 -0.81 -12.09 20.47
CA LYS A 6 -0.14 -13.38 20.73
C LYS A 6 -0.29 -14.35 19.58
N ILE A 7 -1.45 -14.38 18.93
CA ILE A 7 -1.64 -15.12 17.68
C ILE A 7 -0.74 -14.55 16.59
N TYR A 8 -0.65 -13.23 16.46
CA TYR A 8 0.26 -12.59 15.52
C TYR A 8 1.72 -12.99 15.77
N ASP A 9 2.21 -12.86 17.01
CA ASP A 9 3.57 -13.29 17.38
C ASP A 9 3.86 -14.76 17.08
N PHE A 10 2.86 -15.62 17.19
CA PHE A 10 2.97 -17.05 16.89
C PHE A 10 3.04 -17.28 15.38
N LEU A 11 2.08 -16.73 14.62
CA LEU A 11 2.01 -16.92 13.17
C LEU A 11 3.23 -16.34 12.44
N SER A 12 3.71 -15.19 12.87
CA SER A 12 4.90 -14.55 12.27
C SER A 12 6.19 -15.33 12.56
N ASP A 13 6.23 -16.14 13.63
CA ASP A 13 7.41 -16.93 13.98
C ASP A 13 7.29 -18.40 13.57
N ASP A 14 6.08 -18.96 13.43
CA ASP A 14 5.88 -20.37 13.13
C ASP A 14 6.46 -20.69 11.75
N LYS A 15 7.45 -21.58 11.72
CA LYS A 15 8.16 -22.04 10.50
C LYS A 15 8.77 -20.93 9.63
N SER A 16 8.80 -19.69 10.10
CA SER A 16 9.47 -18.58 9.41
C SER A 16 10.98 -18.62 9.65
N GLU A 17 11.77 -18.40 8.60
CA GLU A 17 13.21 -18.15 8.72
C GLU A 17 13.48 -16.84 9.47
N PHE A 18 12.67 -15.82 9.21
CA PHE A 18 12.76 -14.50 9.85
C PHE A 18 11.76 -14.41 11.00
N LYS A 19 12.27 -14.30 12.23
CA LYS A 19 11.44 -14.16 13.43
C LYS A 19 11.09 -12.69 13.68
N ASN A 20 10.03 -12.46 14.46
CA ASN A 20 9.73 -11.16 15.03
C ASN A 20 10.96 -10.59 15.75
N TYR A 21 11.21 -9.30 15.53
CA TYR A 21 12.27 -8.58 16.24
C TYR A 21 12.15 -8.72 17.76
N LYS A 22 10.93 -8.63 18.29
CA LYS A 22 10.58 -8.80 19.70
C LYS A 22 9.13 -9.29 19.84
N LYS A 23 8.81 -9.91 20.98
CA LYS A 23 7.44 -10.35 21.30
C LYS A 23 6.56 -9.19 21.75
N SER A 24 5.28 -9.27 21.42
CA SER A 24 4.26 -8.31 21.84
C SER A 24 4.14 -8.25 23.37
N LYS A 25 3.80 -7.08 23.89
CA LYS A 25 3.58 -6.83 25.32
C LYS A 25 2.33 -5.99 25.54
N PHE A 26 1.68 -6.25 26.67
CA PHE A 26 0.55 -5.46 27.14
C PHE A 26 1.01 -4.50 28.21
N TYR A 27 0.37 -3.34 28.18
CA TYR A 27 0.63 -2.24 29.07
C TYR A 27 -0.68 -1.77 29.69
N THR A 28 -0.64 -1.42 30.97
CA THR A 28 -1.75 -0.73 31.65
C THR A 28 -1.95 0.67 31.06
N ALA A 29 -3.03 1.34 31.42
CA ALA A 29 -3.27 2.70 30.95
C ALA A 29 -2.15 3.65 31.40
N GLU A 30 -1.70 3.51 32.65
CA GLU A 30 -0.59 4.28 33.25
C GLU A 30 0.70 4.12 32.46
N GLU A 31 1.09 2.87 32.17
CA GLU A 31 2.28 2.58 31.38
C GLU A 31 2.16 3.14 29.95
N VAL A 32 0.97 3.14 29.35
CA VAL A 32 0.75 3.76 28.04
C VAL A 32 0.96 5.28 28.12
N TYR A 33 0.50 5.97 29.17
CA TYR A 33 0.73 7.42 29.30
C TYR A 33 2.19 7.80 29.51
N GLU A 34 3.00 6.91 30.09
CA GLU A 34 4.44 7.12 30.18
C GLU A 34 5.11 7.04 28.80
N LEU A 35 4.60 6.16 27.93
CA LEU A 35 5.13 5.96 26.58
C LEU A 35 4.59 6.97 25.55
N GLU A 36 3.31 7.30 25.63
CA GLU A 36 2.58 8.22 24.73
C GLU A 36 1.80 9.26 25.57
N PRO A 37 2.48 10.32 26.07
CA PRO A 37 1.87 11.29 26.99
C PRO A 37 0.68 12.08 26.42
N GLU A 38 0.63 12.22 25.10
CA GLU A 38 -0.41 12.98 24.39
C GLU A 38 -1.76 12.23 24.29
N PHE A 39 -1.82 10.97 24.73
CA PHE A 39 -3.06 10.20 24.71
C PHE A 39 -4.08 10.77 25.70
N LYS A 40 -5.35 10.84 25.27
CA LYS A 40 -6.45 11.25 26.15
C LYS A 40 -6.56 10.27 27.32
N ARG A 41 -6.50 10.80 28.54
CA ARG A 41 -6.54 9.98 29.77
C ARG A 41 -7.88 9.31 30.06
N GLU A 42 -8.95 9.86 29.51
CA GLU A 42 -10.31 9.36 29.75
C GLU A 42 -10.61 8.17 28.83
N GLY A 43 -10.94 7.03 29.43
CA GLY A 43 -11.47 5.86 28.73
C GLY A 43 -10.44 4.89 28.14
N LEU A 44 -9.13 5.17 28.26
CA LEU A 44 -8.10 4.20 27.89
C LEU A 44 -7.99 3.11 28.98
N GLN A 45 -8.10 1.86 28.56
CA GLN A 45 -7.99 0.70 29.47
C GLN A 45 -6.58 0.08 29.48
N GLY A 46 -5.72 0.51 28.57
CA GLY A 46 -4.39 -0.04 28.33
C GLY A 46 -4.07 -0.11 26.85
N GLY A 47 -2.93 -0.73 26.53
CA GLY A 47 -2.43 -0.82 25.16
C GLY A 47 -1.62 -2.08 24.91
N ALA A 48 -1.36 -2.35 23.64
CA ALA A 48 -0.48 -3.42 23.20
C ALA A 48 0.61 -2.82 22.32
N ILE A 49 1.86 -3.20 22.57
CA ILE A 49 2.94 -2.98 21.61
C ILE A 49 3.20 -4.30 20.91
N TYR A 50 3.14 -4.27 19.59
CA TYR A 50 3.59 -5.32 18.71
C TYR A 50 4.59 -4.72 17.71
N TYR A 51 5.31 -5.57 16.98
CA TYR A 51 6.37 -5.14 16.09
C TYR A 51 5.95 -5.37 14.65
N ASP A 52 6.05 -4.31 13.86
CA ASP A 52 5.69 -4.29 12.45
C ASP A 52 6.79 -3.54 11.67
N THR A 53 6.74 -3.63 10.35
CA THR A 53 7.77 -3.05 9.48
C THR A 53 7.28 -1.75 8.86
N ASN A 54 8.17 -0.76 8.86
CA ASN A 54 7.97 0.47 8.12
C ASN A 54 8.85 0.43 6.86
N ILE A 55 8.24 0.62 5.70
CA ILE A 55 8.90 0.53 4.39
C ILE A 55 8.74 1.86 3.64
N ASP A 56 9.74 2.20 2.83
CA ASP A 56 9.62 3.18 1.75
C ASP A 56 9.21 2.40 0.49
N ASP A 57 7.94 2.50 0.12
CA ASP A 57 7.28 1.72 -0.94
C ASP A 57 7.82 2.06 -2.33
N ALA A 58 8.01 3.35 -2.62
CA ALA A 58 8.64 3.82 -3.83
C ALA A 58 10.09 3.32 -3.93
N ARG A 59 10.85 3.39 -2.83
CA ARG A 59 12.22 2.86 -2.78
C ARG A 59 12.23 1.35 -3.00
N LEU A 60 11.38 0.59 -2.32
CA LEU A 60 11.30 -0.86 -2.50
C LEU A 60 11.06 -1.22 -3.97
N THR A 61 10.12 -0.53 -4.61
CA THR A 61 9.78 -0.75 -6.03
C THR A 61 10.98 -0.51 -6.94
N ILE A 62 11.69 0.62 -6.78
CA ILE A 62 12.85 0.92 -7.62
C ILE A 62 14.04 -0.02 -7.34
N GLU A 63 14.23 -0.46 -6.10
CA GLU A 63 15.31 -1.42 -5.78
C GLU A 63 15.05 -2.79 -6.45
N ILE A 64 13.79 -3.24 -6.52
CA ILE A 64 13.42 -4.45 -7.27
C ILE A 64 13.72 -4.29 -8.77
N LEU A 65 13.34 -3.15 -9.37
CA LEU A 65 13.61 -2.88 -10.79
C LEU A 65 15.11 -2.82 -11.09
N LYS A 66 15.89 -2.16 -10.23
CA LYS A 66 17.35 -2.07 -10.37
C LYS A 66 17.99 -3.47 -10.34
N GLU A 67 17.56 -4.32 -9.41
CA GLU A 67 18.06 -5.69 -9.33
C GLU A 67 17.68 -6.52 -10.58
N ALA A 68 16.48 -6.34 -11.12
CA ALA A 68 16.07 -6.99 -12.36
C ALA A 68 16.94 -6.56 -13.55
N ILE A 69 17.26 -5.27 -13.66
CA ILE A 69 18.16 -4.73 -14.70
C ILE A 69 19.57 -5.32 -14.55
N ILE A 70 20.12 -5.39 -13.32
CA ILE A 70 21.42 -6.02 -13.05
C ILE A 70 21.43 -7.48 -13.54
N ARG A 71 20.29 -8.17 -13.47
CA ARG A 71 20.10 -9.54 -13.93
C ARG A 71 19.78 -9.67 -15.43
N GLY A 72 19.81 -8.57 -16.18
CA GLY A 72 19.63 -8.55 -17.63
C GLY A 72 18.19 -8.33 -18.10
N THR A 73 17.31 -7.81 -17.25
CA THR A 73 15.93 -7.43 -17.66
C THR A 73 15.91 -6.04 -18.26
N ASP A 74 15.29 -5.87 -19.42
CA ASP A 74 14.96 -4.56 -19.97
C ASP A 74 13.76 -3.97 -19.21
N SER A 75 13.91 -2.75 -18.70
CA SER A 75 12.86 -2.01 -18.00
C SER A 75 12.71 -0.62 -18.60
N ILE A 76 11.48 -0.27 -18.99
CA ILE A 76 11.17 1.00 -19.69
C ILE A 76 10.03 1.68 -18.92
N ASN A 77 10.28 2.91 -18.45
CA ASN A 77 9.25 3.79 -17.87
C ASN A 77 8.72 4.76 -18.94
N TYR A 78 7.68 5.53 -18.59
CA TYR A 78 7.00 6.44 -19.53
C TYR A 78 6.54 5.75 -20.84
N CYS A 79 6.29 4.45 -20.76
CA CYS A 79 5.84 3.61 -21.87
C CYS A 79 4.47 3.02 -21.52
N LYS A 80 3.43 3.45 -22.22
CA LYS A 80 2.07 2.99 -21.99
C LYS A 80 1.74 1.82 -22.91
N ALA A 81 1.38 0.66 -22.37
CA ALA A 81 0.74 -0.40 -23.14
C ALA A 81 -0.67 0.06 -23.56
N ILE A 82 -0.99 -0.06 -24.84
CA ILE A 82 -2.26 0.41 -25.42
C ILE A 82 -3.18 -0.76 -25.76
N GLU A 83 -2.64 -1.80 -26.38
CA GLU A 83 -3.40 -2.95 -26.88
C GLU A 83 -2.52 -4.21 -26.95
N TYR A 84 -3.13 -5.38 -26.86
CA TYR A 84 -2.46 -6.64 -27.16
C TYR A 84 -2.34 -6.83 -28.66
N THR A 85 -1.17 -7.26 -29.14
CA THR A 85 -1.02 -7.73 -30.52
C THR A 85 -1.34 -9.22 -30.58
N LYS A 86 -2.16 -9.64 -31.54
CA LYS A 86 -2.61 -11.03 -31.66
C LYS A 86 -2.28 -11.64 -33.02
N ASN A 87 -2.01 -12.94 -33.03
CA ASN A 87 -1.94 -13.76 -34.23
C ASN A 87 -2.78 -15.03 -34.01
N ASP A 88 -3.69 -15.33 -34.93
CA ASP A 88 -4.64 -16.45 -34.81
C ASP A 88 -5.36 -16.54 -33.45
N GLY A 89 -5.78 -15.38 -32.92
CA GLY A 89 -6.46 -15.27 -31.64
C GLY A 89 -5.56 -15.41 -30.39
N LYS A 90 -4.26 -15.67 -30.57
CA LYS A 90 -3.28 -15.75 -29.48
C LYS A 90 -2.55 -14.44 -29.31
N ILE A 91 -2.33 -14.03 -28.05
CA ILE A 91 -1.49 -12.85 -27.74
C ILE A 91 -0.04 -13.19 -28.09
N VAL A 92 0.58 -12.33 -28.88
CA VAL A 92 1.99 -12.45 -29.33
C VAL A 92 2.85 -11.25 -28.96
N GLY A 93 2.29 -10.31 -28.19
CA GLY A 93 2.96 -9.06 -27.81
C GLY A 93 1.99 -7.96 -27.38
N ILE A 94 2.52 -6.75 -27.32
CA ILE A 94 1.80 -5.52 -26.99
C ILE A 94 2.22 -4.38 -27.92
N LYS A 95 1.27 -3.49 -28.23
CA LYS A 95 1.57 -2.18 -28.79
C LYS A 95 1.75 -1.19 -27.64
N CYS A 96 2.81 -0.41 -27.73
CA CYS A 96 3.23 0.55 -26.73
C CYS A 96 3.27 1.96 -27.32
N LYS A 97 3.00 2.95 -26.47
CA LYS A 97 3.24 4.35 -26.75
C LYS A 97 4.33 4.88 -25.83
N ASP A 98 5.41 5.36 -26.44
CA ASP A 98 6.41 6.17 -25.75
C ASP A 98 5.81 7.55 -25.46
N LEU A 99 5.70 7.90 -24.18
CA LEU A 99 5.10 9.17 -23.74
C LEU A 99 6.09 10.33 -23.85
N GLU A 100 7.40 10.08 -23.97
CA GLU A 100 8.43 11.11 -24.15
C GLU A 100 8.50 11.55 -25.62
N SER A 101 8.55 10.59 -26.55
CA SER A 101 8.60 10.89 -27.99
C SER A 101 7.21 10.96 -28.66
N ASN A 102 6.16 10.52 -27.97
CA ASN A 102 4.79 10.40 -28.48
C ASN A 102 4.68 9.45 -29.69
N SER A 103 5.63 8.51 -29.84
CA SER A 103 5.66 7.51 -30.91
C SER A 103 5.14 6.15 -30.45
N ASP A 104 4.61 5.38 -31.40
CA ASP A 104 4.11 4.03 -31.15
C ASP A 104 5.15 2.98 -31.61
N PHE A 105 5.27 1.89 -30.87
CA PHE A 105 6.10 0.74 -31.24
C PHE A 105 5.48 -0.58 -30.73
N GLU A 106 5.97 -1.71 -31.23
CA GLU A 106 5.50 -3.04 -30.81
C GLU A 106 6.59 -3.82 -30.07
N VAL A 107 6.17 -4.55 -29.03
CA VAL A 107 7.01 -5.50 -28.30
C VAL A 107 6.41 -6.89 -28.47
N ARG A 108 7.18 -7.80 -29.09
CA ARG A 108 6.78 -9.21 -29.24
C ARG A 108 7.18 -10.02 -28.02
N ALA A 109 6.31 -10.91 -27.58
CA ALA A 109 6.56 -11.79 -26.43
C ALA A 109 5.81 -13.12 -26.57
N SER A 110 6.38 -14.18 -26.01
CA SER A 110 5.71 -15.49 -25.90
C SER A 110 4.66 -15.54 -24.78
N LEU A 111 4.79 -14.64 -23.80
CA LEU A 111 3.88 -14.49 -22.66
C LEU A 111 3.78 -13.01 -22.31
N VAL A 112 2.55 -12.55 -22.05
CA VAL A 112 2.28 -11.20 -21.54
C VAL A 112 1.56 -11.32 -20.21
N ILE A 113 2.05 -10.62 -19.19
CA ILE A 113 1.47 -10.58 -17.85
C ILE A 113 0.89 -9.18 -17.60
N ASN A 114 -0.41 -9.10 -17.32
CA ASN A 114 -1.04 -7.84 -16.91
C ASN A 114 -0.89 -7.65 -15.39
N ALA A 115 0.11 -6.86 -14.98
CA ALA A 115 0.37 -6.49 -13.59
C ALA A 115 0.09 -5.00 -13.32
N THR A 116 -0.96 -4.45 -13.94
CA THR A 116 -1.25 -2.99 -13.93
C THR A 116 -2.05 -2.51 -12.71
N GLY A 117 -2.18 -3.32 -11.65
CA GLY A 117 -2.79 -2.89 -10.39
C GLY A 117 -4.22 -2.39 -10.57
N ILE A 118 -4.51 -1.15 -10.13
CA ILE A 118 -5.85 -0.55 -10.27
C ILE A 118 -6.29 -0.33 -11.72
N TRP A 119 -5.36 -0.39 -12.68
CA TRP A 119 -5.65 -0.28 -14.11
C TRP A 119 -5.87 -1.64 -14.79
N THR A 120 -5.97 -2.74 -14.02
CA THR A 120 -6.12 -4.11 -14.56
C THR A 120 -7.17 -4.20 -15.65
N ASP A 121 -8.35 -3.62 -15.41
CA ASP A 121 -9.48 -3.65 -16.34
C ASP A 121 -9.27 -2.83 -17.63
N SER A 122 -8.27 -1.94 -17.69
CA SER A 122 -8.06 -1.01 -18.82
C SER A 122 -7.62 -1.68 -20.12
N LEU A 123 -6.97 -2.85 -20.02
CA LEU A 123 -6.51 -3.64 -21.17
C LEU A 123 -7.34 -4.93 -21.36
N ILE A 124 -8.37 -5.17 -20.54
CA ILE A 124 -9.21 -6.35 -20.66
C ILE A 124 -10.20 -6.15 -21.81
N GLU A 125 -9.96 -6.84 -22.91
CA GLU A 125 -10.86 -6.83 -24.07
C GLU A 125 -12.14 -7.65 -23.83
N SER A 126 -12.01 -8.79 -23.12
CA SER A 126 -13.14 -9.64 -22.74
C SER A 126 -12.90 -10.25 -21.36
N TYR A 127 -13.94 -10.21 -20.55
CA TYR A 127 -13.94 -10.81 -19.22
C TYR A 127 -14.47 -12.23 -19.33
N PRO A 128 -13.89 -13.21 -18.62
CA PRO A 128 -14.49 -14.53 -18.49
C PRO A 128 -15.90 -14.43 -17.91
N ASP A 129 -16.84 -15.21 -18.42
CA ASP A 129 -18.24 -15.19 -17.95
C ASP A 129 -18.40 -15.56 -16.47
N THR A 130 -17.38 -16.21 -15.90
CA THR A 130 -17.34 -16.66 -14.51
C THR A 130 -16.85 -15.61 -13.51
N ILE A 131 -16.48 -14.41 -13.95
CA ILE A 131 -15.90 -13.37 -13.08
C ILE A 131 -16.71 -12.07 -13.17
N PRO A 132 -17.01 -11.39 -12.04
CA PRO A 132 -17.72 -10.12 -12.04
C PRO A 132 -17.01 -9.04 -12.85
N LYS A 133 -17.79 -8.11 -13.41
CA LYS A 133 -17.30 -6.95 -14.17
C LYS A 133 -17.73 -5.67 -13.46
N PRO A 134 -16.81 -4.71 -13.18
CA PRO A 134 -15.36 -4.78 -13.38
C PRO A 134 -14.68 -5.76 -12.40
N LEU A 135 -13.44 -6.20 -12.69
CA LEU A 135 -12.66 -7.02 -11.77
C LEU A 135 -12.22 -6.19 -10.55
N VAL A 136 -11.86 -4.93 -10.79
CA VAL A 136 -11.37 -4.01 -9.78
C VAL A 136 -12.44 -2.98 -9.44
N ARG A 137 -12.67 -2.79 -8.14
CA ARG A 137 -13.48 -1.69 -7.60
C ARG A 137 -12.55 -0.72 -6.85
N PRO A 138 -12.11 0.38 -7.48
CA PRO A 138 -11.17 1.31 -6.85
C PRO A 138 -11.79 2.00 -5.62
N THR A 139 -11.01 2.08 -4.54
CA THR A 139 -11.28 2.99 -3.44
C THR A 139 -10.09 3.93 -3.25
N LYS A 140 -10.38 5.15 -2.78
CA LYS A 140 -9.42 6.20 -2.50
C LYS A 140 -9.08 6.24 -1.03
N GLY A 141 -7.78 6.18 -0.73
CA GLY A 141 -7.22 6.47 0.58
C GLY A 141 -6.31 7.70 0.56
N VAL A 142 -6.48 8.59 1.54
CA VAL A 142 -5.67 9.80 1.71
C VAL A 142 -4.93 9.73 3.05
N HIS A 143 -3.70 10.24 3.04
CA HIS A 143 -2.88 10.44 4.23
C HIS A 143 -2.54 11.92 4.38
N LEU A 144 -2.56 12.41 5.62
CA LEU A 144 -2.20 13.79 5.96
C LEU A 144 -0.86 13.80 6.68
N LEU A 145 -0.05 14.82 6.41
CA LEU A 145 1.26 15.00 7.02
C LEU A 145 1.26 16.21 7.95
N TYR A 146 1.62 16.00 9.20
CA TYR A 146 1.72 17.05 10.22
C TYR A 146 3.16 17.15 10.72
N LYS A 147 3.56 18.33 11.21
CA LYS A 147 4.79 18.44 11.99
C LYS A 147 4.65 17.58 13.24
N ARG A 148 5.65 16.76 13.52
CA ARG A 148 5.61 15.80 14.63
C ARG A 148 5.50 16.50 15.98
N GLU A 149 6.11 17.67 16.15
CA GLU A 149 6.00 18.48 17.37
C GLU A 149 4.56 18.88 17.72
N ASN A 150 3.66 18.96 16.73
CA ASN A 150 2.25 19.28 16.94
C ASN A 150 1.41 18.06 17.34
N ILE A 151 1.89 16.84 17.07
CA ILE A 151 1.18 15.59 17.38
C ILE A 151 1.78 14.92 18.64
N GLY A 152 3.09 15.03 18.83
CA GLY A 152 3.82 14.55 20.01
C GLY A 152 3.92 13.03 20.16
N ASN A 153 3.50 12.24 19.16
CA ASN A 153 3.57 10.78 19.25
C ASN A 153 5.02 10.26 19.21
N ASN A 154 5.35 9.34 20.11
CA ASN A 154 6.69 8.76 20.22
C ASN A 154 6.85 7.53 19.31
N MET A 155 5.79 6.75 19.18
CA MET A 155 5.69 5.50 18.43
C MET A 155 4.64 5.61 17.32
N ALA A 156 4.58 4.58 16.48
CA ALA A 156 3.48 4.39 15.55
C ALA A 156 2.27 3.89 16.33
N ASN A 157 1.17 4.64 16.26
CA ASN A 157 -0.05 4.36 17.01
C ASN A 157 -1.15 3.89 16.05
N GLY A 158 -1.85 2.83 16.43
CA GLY A 158 -3.07 2.36 15.77
C GLY A 158 -4.29 2.72 16.61
N LEU A 159 -5.22 3.47 16.03
CA LEU A 159 -6.36 4.06 16.75
C LEU A 159 -7.66 3.82 15.99
N TYR A 160 -8.78 3.92 16.71
CA TYR A 160 -10.12 3.88 16.13
C TYR A 160 -10.73 5.27 16.09
N SER A 161 -11.25 5.65 14.94
CA SER A 161 -11.98 6.90 14.75
C SER A 161 -13.26 6.90 15.60
N LYS A 162 -13.53 8.01 16.29
CA LYS A 162 -14.77 8.17 17.08
C LYS A 162 -16.01 8.45 16.22
N ILE A 163 -15.81 8.71 14.93
CA ILE A 163 -16.90 9.07 14.00
C ILE A 163 -17.52 7.81 13.40
N ASP A 164 -16.68 6.90 12.90
CA ASP A 164 -17.07 5.73 12.11
C ASP A 164 -16.46 4.40 12.62
N ASN A 165 -15.73 4.42 13.74
CA ASN A 165 -15.04 3.27 14.31
C ASN A 165 -14.07 2.58 13.33
N ARG A 166 -13.55 3.31 12.35
CA ARG A 166 -12.55 2.80 11.43
C ARG A 166 -11.16 2.89 12.03
N PHE A 167 -10.35 1.87 11.80
CA PHE A 167 -8.96 1.86 12.25
C PHE A 167 -8.10 2.74 11.35
N PHE A 168 -7.21 3.52 11.96
CA PHE A 168 -6.24 4.36 11.27
C PHE A 168 -4.95 4.44 12.07
N PHE A 169 -3.88 4.86 11.39
CA PHE A 169 -2.55 4.99 11.96
C PHE A 169 -2.13 6.43 12.13
N VAL A 170 -1.29 6.65 13.14
CA VAL A 170 -0.54 7.87 13.42
C VAL A 170 0.93 7.48 13.52
N ILE A 171 1.66 7.62 12.41
CA ILE A 171 2.99 7.04 12.22
C ILE A 171 4.04 8.15 12.16
N PRO A 172 5.06 8.15 13.04
CA PRO A 172 6.19 9.03 12.87
C PRO A 172 6.89 8.77 11.53
N ARG A 173 7.06 9.81 10.73
CA ARG A 173 7.89 9.80 9.53
C ARG A 173 9.10 10.69 9.73
N ASN A 174 10.24 10.00 9.85
CA ASN A 174 11.52 10.60 10.23
C ASN A 174 11.39 11.33 11.59
N LYS A 175 12.31 12.26 11.87
CA LYS A 175 12.26 13.04 13.11
C LYS A 175 11.28 14.22 13.07
N LYS A 176 10.78 14.60 11.88
CA LYS A 176 10.10 15.89 11.66
C LYS A 176 8.60 15.80 11.45
N TYR A 177 8.09 14.69 10.93
CA TYR A 177 6.68 14.59 10.51
C TYR A 177 5.98 13.40 11.14
N THR A 178 4.66 13.48 11.17
CA THR A 178 3.75 12.37 11.50
C THR A 178 2.73 12.24 10.38
N LEU A 179 2.61 11.03 9.86
CA LEU A 179 1.62 10.65 8.87
C LEU A 179 0.37 10.12 9.57
N VAL A 180 -0.79 10.67 9.22
CA VAL A 180 -2.10 10.28 9.78
C VAL A 180 -2.99 9.79 8.65
N GLY A 181 -3.57 8.61 8.80
CA GLY A 181 -4.47 8.04 7.81
C GLY A 181 -4.63 6.53 7.94
N THR A 182 -5.27 5.84 7.01
CA THR A 182 -5.79 6.34 5.73
C THR A 182 -7.27 6.77 5.81
N THR A 183 -7.88 7.13 4.70
CA THR A 183 -9.34 7.13 4.45
C THR A 183 -9.73 5.94 3.57
N ASP A 184 -11.03 5.70 3.39
CA ASP A 184 -11.51 4.69 2.45
C ASP A 184 -12.85 5.15 1.85
N THR A 185 -12.82 5.56 0.59
CA THR A 185 -14.01 6.07 -0.12
C THR A 185 -14.04 5.52 -1.53
N ASP A 186 -15.19 5.02 -1.99
CA ASP A 186 -15.38 4.61 -3.39
C ASP A 186 -14.93 5.70 -4.35
N TYR A 187 -14.24 5.31 -5.42
CA TYR A 187 -13.71 6.26 -6.39
C TYR A 187 -14.10 5.90 -7.81
N GLN A 188 -14.72 6.88 -8.48
CA GLN A 188 -15.12 6.83 -9.88
C GLN A 188 -14.64 8.13 -10.54
N GLY A 189 -13.41 8.13 -11.03
CA GLY A 189 -12.77 9.31 -11.61
C GLY A 189 -11.46 8.95 -12.30
N ASP A 190 -10.67 9.96 -12.64
CA ASP A 190 -9.34 9.75 -13.22
C ASP A 190 -8.39 9.11 -12.19
N LEU A 191 -8.11 7.82 -12.39
CA LEU A 191 -7.21 7.04 -11.53
C LEU A 191 -5.78 7.58 -11.51
N ALA A 192 -5.35 8.34 -12.52
CA ALA A 192 -4.03 8.96 -12.55
C ALA A 192 -3.97 10.27 -11.75
N ASN A 193 -5.11 10.96 -11.57
CA ASN A 193 -5.20 12.28 -10.96
C ASN A 193 -6.28 12.30 -9.87
N VAL A 194 -6.03 11.57 -8.80
CA VAL A 194 -6.97 11.44 -7.68
C VAL A 194 -6.91 12.69 -6.79
N PRO A 195 -8.03 13.45 -6.62
CA PRO A 195 -8.02 14.69 -5.84
C PRO A 195 -7.90 14.43 -4.33
N ILE A 196 -7.01 15.19 -3.69
CA ILE A 196 -6.67 15.12 -2.26
C ILE A 196 -7.58 16.08 -1.47
N LEU A 197 -8.87 15.76 -1.42
CA LEU A 197 -9.94 16.47 -0.67
C LEU A 197 -10.18 17.96 -1.06
N TYR A 198 -11.44 18.33 -1.20
CA TYR A 198 -11.88 19.72 -1.19
C TYR A 198 -12.12 20.11 0.28
N PHE A 199 -11.47 21.17 0.76
CA PHE A 199 -11.93 21.91 1.93
C PHE A 199 -12.94 22.97 1.47
#